data_AF-A0AAV3QSX3-F1
#
_entry.id   AF-A0AAV3QSX3-F1
#
_cell.length_a   1.000
_cell.length_b   1.000
_cell.length_c   1.000
_cell.angle_alpha   90.00
_cell.angle_beta   90.00
_cell.angle_gamma   90.00
#
_symmetry.space_group_name_H-M   'P 1'
#
loop_
_entity.id
_entity.type
_entity.pdbx_description
1 polymer ?
#
loop_
_entity_poly.entity_id
_entity_poly.type
_entity_poly.pdbx_seq_one_letter_code
_entity_poly.pdbx_strand_id
1 'polypeptide(L)' 'MKAVPKQPVAEMTPVLCAVPFAMWGIDLVGQFKKPTTKYKDGMVVVDYFSKWVEEIPIRNTTAEDIEDFI' A
#
# COMPACT_ATOMS: atom_id res chain seq x y z
N MET A 1 -4.32 29.85 2.02
CA MET A 1 -4.16 28.44 1.57
C MET A 1 -2.71 28.27 1.14
N LYS A 2 -1.92 27.39 1.78
CA LYS A 2 -0.53 27.14 1.34
C LYS A 2 -0.55 26.26 0.09
N ALA A 3 0.20 26.64 -0.93
CA ALA A 3 0.38 25.83 -2.13
C ALA A 3 1.14 24.55 -1.76
N VAL A 4 0.61 23.39 -2.15
CA VAL A 4 1.32 22.11 -2.02
C VAL A 4 2.43 22.08 -3.09
N PRO A 5 3.70 21.86 -2.71
CA PRO A 5 4.78 21.72 -3.68
C PRO A 5 4.48 20.57 -4.64
N LYS A 6 4.58 20.83 -5.95
CA LYS A 6 4.36 19.80 -7.00
C LYS A 6 5.55 18.84 -7.17
N GLN A 7 6.67 19.12 -6.50
CA GLN A 7 7.87 18.31 -6.54
C GLN A 7 8.16 17.71 -5.16
N PRO A 8 8.71 16.49 -5.11
CA PRO A 8 9.13 15.89 -3.86
C PRO A 8 10.15 16.77 -3.15
N VAL A 9 10.08 16.79 -1.82
CA VAL A 9 10.94 17.61 -0.96
C VAL A 9 12.41 17.15 -1.02
N ALA A 10 12.64 15.94 -1.53
CA ALA A 10 13.97 15.33 -1.69
C ALA A 10 14.08 14.63 -3.06
N GLU A 11 15.31 14.37 -3.49
CA GLU A 11 15.58 13.57 -4.69
C GLU A 11 15.06 12.13 -4.51
N MET A 12 14.43 11.60 -5.55
CA MET A 12 13.90 10.25 -5.56
C MET A 12 14.97 9.27 -6.05
N THR A 13 15.24 8.22 -5.26
CA THR A 13 16.13 7.12 -5.66
C THR A 13 15.32 5.95 -6.19
N PRO A 14 15.66 5.35 -7.36
CA PRO A 14 14.97 4.18 -7.86
C PRO A 14 15.24 2.96 -6.97
N VAL A 15 14.18 2.19 -6.70
CA VAL A 15 14.30 0.90 -6.00
C VAL A 15 14.75 -0.17 -7.00
N LEU A 16 15.94 -0.72 -6.79
CA LEU A 16 16.49 -1.82 -7.58
C LEU A 16 16.45 -3.10 -6.75
N CYS A 17 15.68 -4.08 -7.21
CA CYS A 17 15.63 -5.42 -6.64
C CYS A 17 15.90 -6.43 -7.76
N ALA A 18 16.50 -7.57 -7.45
CA ALA A 18 16.82 -8.62 -8.43
C ALA A 18 16.02 -9.92 -8.22
N VAL A 19 15.25 -9.98 -7.13
CA VAL A 19 14.54 -11.18 -6.68
C VAL A 19 13.11 -10.78 -6.30
N PRO A 20 12.08 -11.51 -6.76
CA PRO A 20 10.70 -11.30 -6.31
C PRO A 20 10.60 -11.32 -4.78
N PHE A 21 9.82 -10.41 -4.21
CA PHE A 21 9.57 -10.26 -2.76
C PHE A 21 10.79 -9.96 -1.88
N ALA A 22 11.99 -9.74 -2.44
CA ALA A 22 13.14 -9.29 -1.63
C ALA A 22 12.98 -7.85 -1.15
N MET A 23 12.19 -7.04 -1.86
CA MET A 23 11.65 -5.77 -1.36
C MET A 23 10.22 -5.61 -1.86
N TRP A 24 9.33 -5.25 -0.95
CA TRP A 24 7.93 -5.03 -1.23
C TRP A 24 7.39 -3.90 -0.35
N GLY A 25 6.24 -3.36 -0.72
CA GLY A 25 5.57 -2.30 0.02
C GLY A 25 4.12 -2.65 0.31
N ILE A 26 3.59 -2.01 1.34
CA ILE A 26 2.17 -2.00 1.66
C ILE A 26 1.68 -0.56 1.48
N ASP A 27 0.53 -0.40 0.83
CA ASP A 27 -0.24 0.84 0.83
C ASP A 27 -1.69 0.59 1.27
N LEU A 28 -2.36 1.60 1.82
CA LEU A 28 -3.73 1.50 2.28
C LEU A 28 -4.69 2.17 1.30
N VAL A 29 -5.66 1.40 0.82
CA VAL A 29 -6.82 1.92 0.09
C VAL A 29 -7.88 2.27 1.13
N GLY A 30 -8.19 3.56 1.24
CA GLY A 30 -9.27 4.02 2.11
C GLY A 30 -10.61 3.38 1.78
N GLN A 31 -11.59 3.62 2.64
CA GLN A 31 -12.89 2.94 2.62
C GLN A 31 -13.50 2.76 1.23
N PHE A 32 -13.91 1.51 0.96
CA PHE A 32 -14.61 1.17 -0.26
C PHE A 32 -15.97 1.87 -0.33
N LYS A 33 -16.39 2.26 -1.54
CA LYS A 33 -17.70 2.90 -1.78
C LYS A 33 -18.89 2.01 -1.40
N LYS A 34 -18.70 0.69 -1.41
CA LYS A 34 -19.70 -0.31 -1.04
C LYS A 34 -19.02 -1.35 -0.14
N PRO A 35 -18.83 -1.03 1.15
CA PRO A 35 -18.19 -1.96 2.06
C PRO A 35 -19.10 -3.17 2.27
N THR A 36 -18.50 -4.34 2.46
CA THR A 36 -19.24 -5.48 3.02
C THR A 36 -19.29 -5.31 4.53
N THR A 37 -20.15 -6.06 5.22
CA THR A 37 -20.22 -6.02 6.69
C THR A 37 -18.89 -6.36 7.37
N LYS A 38 -18.00 -7.07 6.65
CA LYS A 38 -16.72 -7.58 7.16
C LYS A 38 -15.51 -6.77 6.68
N TYR A 39 -15.52 -6.25 5.46
CA TYR A 39 -14.38 -5.57 4.85
C TYR A 39 -14.79 -4.18 4.40
N LYS A 40 -14.13 -3.18 4.99
CA LYS A 40 -14.44 -1.76 4.76
C LYS A 40 -13.34 -1.05 4.00
N ASP A 41 -12.11 -1.48 4.19
CA ASP A 41 -10.90 -0.87 3.63
C ASP A 41 -10.13 -1.91 2.81
N GLY A 42 -9.20 -1.43 2.00
CA GLY A 42 -8.28 -2.27 1.23
C GLY A 42 -6.85 -2.02 1.62
N MET A 43 -6.02 -3.02 1.41
CA MET A 43 -4.56 -2.92 1.46
C MET A 43 -4.01 -3.36 0.11
N VAL A 44 -2.94 -2.71 -0.34
CA VAL A 44 -2.24 -3.08 -1.55
C VAL A 44 -0.85 -3.56 -1.20
N VAL A 45 -0.50 -4.75 -1.66
CA VAL A 45 0.85 -5.29 -1.59
C VAL A 45 1.50 -5.11 -2.96
N VAL A 46 2.67 -4.48 -2.99
CA VAL A 46 3.42 -4.24 -4.22
C VAL A 46 4.77 -4.93 -4.14
N ASP A 47 5.00 -5.94 -4.97
CA ASP A 47 6.34 -6.47 -5.19
C ASP A 47 7.15 -5.50 -6.04
N TYR A 48 8.22 -4.93 -5.49
CA TYR A 48 8.98 -3.90 -6.19
C TYR A 48 9.80 -4.44 -7.36
N PHE A 49 10.11 -5.74 -7.38
CA PHE A 49 10.80 -6.39 -8.49
C PHE A 49 9.88 -6.54 -9.71
N SER A 50 8.80 -7.30 -9.57
CA SER A 50 7.90 -7.61 -10.68
C SER A 50 6.90 -6.49 -10.99
N LYS A 51 6.80 -5.48 -10.11
CA LYS A 51 5.72 -4.48 -10.10
C LYS A 51 4.33 -5.12 -10.00
N TRP A 52 4.27 -6.34 -9.47
CA TRP A 52 3.02 -7.04 -9.25
C TRP A 52 2.30 -6.43 -8.03
N VAL A 53 0.98 -6.30 -8.17
CA VAL A 53 0.11 -5.61 -7.23
C VAL A 53 -1.01 -6.56 -6.82
N GLU A 54 -1.20 -6.74 -5.53
CA GLU A 54 -2.33 -7.47 -4.95
C GLU A 54 -3.18 -6.54 -4.09
N GLU A 55 -4.48 -6.49 -4.34
CA GLU A 55 -5.43 -5.79 -3.50
C GLU A 55 -6.08 -6.79 -2.55
N ILE A 56 -6.03 -6.46 -1.26
CA ILE A 56 -6.39 -7.34 -0.17
C ILE A 56 -7.43 -6.63 0.69
N PRO A 57 -8.66 -7.17 0.77
CA PRO A 57 -9.69 -6.55 1.59
C PRO A 57 -9.38 -6.77 3.07
N ILE A 58 -9.35 -5.67 3.84
CA ILE A 58 -9.12 -5.70 5.29
C ILE A 58 -10.34 -5.19 6.06
N ARG A 59 -10.46 -5.61 7.32
CA ARG A 59 -11.62 -5.25 8.14
C ARG A 59 -11.53 -3.82 8.62
N ASN A 60 -10.36 -3.44 9.13
CA ASN A 60 -9.98 -2.09 9.52
C ASN A 60 -8.51 -1.85 9.18
N THR A 61 -8.06 -0.60 9.31
CA THR A 61 -6.67 -0.19 9.10
C THR A 61 -5.85 -0.19 10.41
N THR A 62 -6.08 -1.16 11.30
CA THR A 62 -5.30 -1.29 12.55
C THR A 62 -3.97 -2.01 12.27
N ALA A 63 -2.97 -1.79 13.12
CA ALA A 63 -1.71 -2.52 13.02
C ALA A 63 -1.93 -4.03 13.15
N GLU A 64 -2.82 -4.47 14.05
CA GLU A 64 -3.18 -5.88 14.24
C GLU A 64 -3.76 -6.52 12.96
N ASP A 65 -4.70 -5.84 12.28
CA ASP A 65 -5.30 -6.35 11.04
C ASP A 65 -4.26 -6.43 9.89
N ILE A 66 -3.21 -5.59 9.92
CA ILE A 66 -2.11 -5.60 8.94
C ILE A 66 -1.07 -6.67 9.31
N GLU A 67 -0.75 -6.83 10.60
CA GLU A 67 0.17 -7.86 11.09
C GLU A 67 -0.35 -9.27 10.81
N ASP A 68 -1.66 -9.49 10.95
CA ASP A 68 -2.31 -10.77 10.61
C ASP A 68 -2.12 -11.18 9.13
N PHE A 69 -1.79 -10.23 8.25
CA PHE A 69 -1.53 -10.48 6.84
C PHE A 69 -0.07 -10.83 6.53
N ILE A 70 0.89 -10.36 7.33
CA ILE A 70 2.33 -10.52 7.11
C ILE A 70 2.79 -11.93 7.54
#